data_AF-A0A9P9GAR4-F1
#
_entry.id   AF-A0A9P9GAR4-F1
#
_cell.length_a   1.000
_cell.length_b   1.000
_cell.length_c   1.000
_cell.angle_alpha   90.00
_cell.angle_beta   90.00
_cell.angle_gamma   90.00
#
_symmetry.space_group_name_H-M   'P 1'
#
loop_
_entity.id
_entity.type
_entity.pdbx_description
1 polymer ?
#
loop_
_entity_poly.entity_id
_entity_poly.type
_entity_poly.pdbx_seq_one_letter_code
_entity_poly.pdbx_strand_id
1 'polypeptide(L)'
;MFRTQECVPPNVAHYYFEARTWGQNKTCKFYIGFCSTDMPRGRLPGHYTGSWSYEISNTILTAWALGEKDSSSQTIESDGQYFNVGCGLNMLTGEGFVTLNGKRLSSGTVFGEHKFSKGKIYPCVAFSTDRPRGLMGARVILSSSQDSTFLYTGPYS
;
A
#
# COMPACT_ATOMS: atom_id res chain seq x y z
N MET A 1 -4.49 -3.66 -11.06
CA MET A 1 -4.25 -4.03 -9.65
C MET A 1 -4.08 -5.53 -9.53
N PHE A 2 -3.17 -5.94 -8.66
CA PHE A 2 -2.97 -7.30 -8.20
C PHE A 2 -3.31 -7.36 -6.71
N ARG A 3 -4.08 -8.36 -6.27
CA ARG A 3 -4.40 -8.57 -4.87
C ARG A 3 -4.12 -10.02 -4.48
N THR A 4 -3.95 -10.28 -3.19
CA THR A 4 -3.83 -11.65 -2.68
C THR A 4 -5.11 -12.45 -2.94
N GLN A 5 -4.97 -13.77 -2.98
CA GLN A 5 -6.13 -14.67 -3.08
C GLN A 5 -6.86 -14.80 -1.74
N GLU A 6 -6.10 -14.77 -0.64
CA GLU A 6 -6.63 -14.82 0.72
C GLU A 6 -6.73 -13.42 1.31
N CYS A 7 -7.77 -13.20 2.12
CA CYS A 7 -7.92 -11.95 2.87
C CYS A 7 -7.00 -11.94 4.10
N VAL A 8 -6.88 -10.78 4.73
CA VAL A 8 -6.31 -10.65 6.08
C VAL A 8 -6.99 -11.69 7.00
N PRO A 9 -6.22 -12.50 7.75
CA PRO A 9 -6.79 -13.51 8.63
C PRO A 9 -7.74 -12.88 9.68
N PRO A 10 -8.80 -13.60 10.08
CA PRO A 10 -9.64 -13.15 11.18
C PRO A 10 -8.84 -13.10 12.49
N ASN A 11 -9.26 -12.24 13.42
CA ASN A 11 -8.72 -12.16 14.80
C ASN A 11 -7.24 -11.75 14.95
N VAL A 12 -6.65 -11.10 13.94
CA VAL A 12 -5.35 -10.43 14.09
C VAL A 12 -5.55 -8.97 14.48
N ALA A 13 -4.74 -8.43 15.40
CA ALA A 13 -4.81 -7.02 15.77
C ALA A 13 -4.22 -6.11 14.69
N HIS A 14 -3.18 -6.58 14.00
CA HIS A 14 -2.50 -5.85 12.95
C HIS A 14 -2.17 -6.80 11.80
N TYR A 15 -2.19 -6.28 10.58
CA TYR A 15 -1.66 -6.97 9.40
C TYR A 15 -0.65 -6.06 8.71
N TYR A 16 0.45 -6.63 8.22
CA TYR A 16 1.50 -5.89 7.54
C TYR A 16 2.11 -6.72 6.41
N PHE A 17 2.43 -6.06 5.31
CA PHE A 17 3.15 -6.64 4.19
C PHE A 17 4.06 -5.60 3.55
N GLU A 18 5.05 -6.06 2.80
CA GLU A 18 5.99 -5.20 2.08
C GLU A 18 5.96 -5.46 0.58
N ALA A 19 6.33 -4.46 -0.21
CA ALA A 19 6.59 -4.58 -1.62
C ALA A 19 7.96 -3.99 -1.94
N ARG A 20 8.84 -4.82 -2.50
CA ARG A 20 10.11 -4.37 -3.06
C ARG A 20 9.91 -4.05 -4.54
N THR A 21 10.00 -2.78 -4.89
CA THR A 21 9.80 -2.30 -6.27
C THR A 21 11.14 -2.10 -6.99
N TRP A 22 11.14 -2.25 -8.31
CA TRP A 22 12.27 -1.94 -9.18
C TRP A 22 11.81 -1.36 -10.51
N GLY A 23 12.71 -0.65 -11.19
CA GLY A 23 12.47 -0.09 -12.52
C GLY A 23 11.48 1.07 -12.52
N GLN A 24 11.25 1.73 -11.37
CA GLN A 24 10.43 2.94 -11.33
C GLN A 24 11.08 4.03 -12.20
N ASN A 25 10.24 4.75 -12.94
CA ASN A 25 10.65 5.92 -13.69
C ASN A 25 9.74 7.11 -13.30
N LYS A 26 10.12 8.33 -13.70
CA LYS A 26 9.39 9.55 -13.31
C LYS A 26 7.91 9.59 -13.71
N THR A 27 7.49 8.76 -14.67
CA THR A 27 6.10 8.68 -15.17
C THR A 27 5.30 7.54 -14.59
N CYS A 28 5.91 6.73 -13.71
CA CYS A 28 5.28 5.55 -13.16
C CYS A 28 4.90 5.78 -11.70
N LYS A 29 3.69 5.36 -11.38
CA LYS A 29 3.11 5.42 -10.05
C LYS A 29 2.96 4.01 -9.51
N PHE A 30 3.34 3.83 -8.26
CA PHE A 30 3.13 2.60 -7.53
C PHE A 30 2.07 2.81 -6.45
N TYR A 31 1.16 1.85 -6.32
CA TYR A 31 0.12 1.87 -5.32
C TYR A 31 0.26 0.64 -4.44
N ILE A 32 0.20 0.82 -3.13
CA ILE A 32 0.17 -0.26 -2.14
C ILE A 32 -0.93 0.01 -1.12
N GLY A 33 -1.74 -0.97 -0.81
CA GLY A 33 -2.87 -0.77 0.08
C GLY A 33 -3.73 -2.00 0.25
N PHE A 34 -5.00 -1.78 0.56
CA PHE A 34 -5.97 -2.83 0.78
C PHE A 34 -7.28 -2.56 0.04
N CYS A 35 -7.96 -3.63 -0.35
CA CYS A 35 -9.24 -3.58 -1.04
C CYS A 35 -10.22 -4.61 -0.48
N SER A 36 -11.51 -4.31 -0.57
CA SER A 36 -12.59 -5.24 -0.25
C SER A 36 -12.83 -6.25 -1.38
N THR A 37 -13.75 -7.19 -1.14
CA THR A 37 -14.16 -8.17 -2.16
C THR A 37 -14.83 -7.53 -3.36
N ASP A 38 -15.56 -6.44 -3.15
CA ASP A 38 -16.43 -5.81 -4.15
C ASP A 38 -15.68 -4.81 -5.06
N MET A 39 -14.37 -4.65 -4.85
CA MET A 39 -13.55 -3.71 -5.59
C MET A 39 -13.46 -4.13 -7.07
N PRO A 40 -13.89 -3.27 -8.04
CA PRO A 40 -13.94 -3.66 -9.44
C PRO A 40 -12.57 -3.99 -10.03
N ARG A 41 -12.51 -5.00 -10.91
CA ARG A 41 -11.27 -5.35 -11.61
C ARG A 41 -10.74 -4.16 -12.42
N GLY A 42 -9.42 -4.06 -12.53
CA GLY A 42 -8.74 -3.04 -13.32
C GLY A 42 -8.69 -1.64 -12.69
N ARG A 43 -9.25 -1.45 -11.49
CA ARG A 43 -9.16 -0.18 -10.76
C ARG A 43 -7.90 -0.06 -9.92
N LEU A 44 -7.52 1.17 -9.61
CA LEU A 44 -6.45 1.49 -8.67
C LEU A 44 -7.01 1.44 -7.24
N PRO A 45 -6.31 0.84 -6.27
CA PRO A 45 -6.74 0.86 -4.89
C PRO A 45 -6.77 2.30 -4.37
N GLY A 46 -7.66 2.60 -3.42
CA GLY A 46 -7.90 3.94 -2.89
C GLY A 46 -8.75 4.85 -3.76
N HIS A 47 -8.81 4.63 -5.08
CA HIS A 47 -9.64 5.43 -6.00
C HIS A 47 -11.12 5.00 -6.03
N TYR A 48 -11.51 3.99 -5.25
CA TYR A 48 -12.88 3.46 -5.21
C TYR A 48 -13.28 3.09 -3.80
N THR A 49 -14.59 3.18 -3.52
CA THR A 49 -15.20 2.73 -2.27
C THR A 49 -14.79 1.29 -1.93
N GLY A 50 -14.54 1.03 -0.65
CA GLY A 50 -14.06 -0.27 -0.17
C GLY A 50 -12.56 -0.49 -0.35
N SER A 51 -11.78 0.54 -0.68
CA SER A 51 -10.32 0.44 -0.77
C SER A 51 -9.60 1.70 -0.29
N TRP A 52 -8.34 1.52 0.09
CA TRP A 52 -7.39 2.58 0.40
C TRP A 52 -5.99 2.20 -0.10
N SER A 53 -5.13 3.18 -0.33
CA SER A 53 -3.74 2.94 -0.70
C SER A 53 -2.84 4.14 -0.44
N TYR A 54 -1.54 3.89 -0.47
CA TYR A 54 -0.52 4.89 -0.67
C TYR A 54 -0.05 4.86 -2.12
N GLU A 55 -0.16 6.00 -2.79
CA GLU A 55 0.44 6.29 -4.09
C GLU A 55 1.87 6.81 -3.87
N ILE A 56 2.84 6.20 -4.51
CA ILE A 56 4.19 6.74 -4.68
C ILE A 56 4.35 7.17 -6.13
N SER A 57 4.64 8.45 -6.31
CA SER A 57 4.89 9.08 -7.60
C SER A 57 6.16 9.92 -7.50
N ASN A 58 7.26 9.45 -8.08
CA ASN A 58 8.59 10.06 -7.94
C ASN A 58 9.01 10.15 -6.45
N THR A 59 9.21 11.35 -5.91
CA THR A 59 9.56 11.60 -4.51
C THR A 59 8.36 11.99 -3.66
N ILE A 60 7.13 11.75 -4.13
CA ILE A 60 5.90 12.12 -3.43
C ILE A 60 5.14 10.86 -3.06
N LEU A 61 4.76 10.78 -1.78
CA LEU A 61 3.82 9.79 -1.27
C LEU A 61 2.51 10.49 -0.91
N THR A 62 1.39 9.96 -1.39
CA THR A 62 0.05 10.45 -1.06
C THR A 62 -0.89 9.32 -0.70
N ALA A 63 -1.69 9.48 0.34
CA ALA A 63 -2.73 8.53 0.69
C ALA A 63 -4.00 8.75 -0.16
N TRP A 64 -4.73 7.67 -0.40
CA TRP A 64 -6.01 7.65 -1.09
C TRP A 64 -6.96 6.71 -0.36
N ALA A 65 -8.22 7.08 -0.21
CA ALA A 65 -9.25 6.19 0.30
C ALA A 65 -10.60 6.53 -0.31
N LEU A 66 -11.37 5.49 -0.64
CA LEU A 66 -12.78 5.61 -1.04
C LEU A 66 -13.07 6.52 -2.24
N GLY A 67 -12.09 6.76 -3.10
CA GLY A 67 -12.22 7.67 -4.24
C GLY A 67 -11.63 9.06 -4.01
N GLU A 68 -11.18 9.35 -2.79
CA GLU A 68 -10.66 10.64 -2.42
C GLU A 68 -9.15 10.60 -2.19
N LYS A 69 -8.48 11.65 -2.66
CA LYS A 69 -7.06 11.89 -2.43
C LYS A 69 -6.91 12.64 -1.12
N ASP A 70 -5.96 12.22 -0.29
CA ASP A 70 -5.59 12.99 0.90
C ASP A 70 -5.15 14.41 0.51
N SER A 71 -5.58 15.42 1.28
CA SER A 71 -5.20 16.81 1.07
C SER A 71 -3.71 17.05 1.31
N SER A 72 -3.07 16.15 2.06
CA SER A 72 -1.65 16.19 2.38
C SER A 72 -0.86 15.15 1.57
N SER A 73 0.33 15.54 1.17
CA SER A 73 1.32 14.66 0.56
C SER A 73 2.65 14.87 1.25
N GLN A 74 3.46 13.82 1.33
CA GLN A 74 4.78 13.89 1.94
C GLN A 74 5.87 13.69 0.88
N THR A 75 6.92 14.50 0.98
CA THR A 75 8.16 14.27 0.23
C THR A 75 8.91 13.13 0.89
N ILE A 76 9.26 12.11 0.10
CA ILE A 76 10.04 10.96 0.54
C ILE A 76 11.43 11.00 -0.06
N GLU A 77 12.42 10.56 0.72
CA GLU A 77 13.78 10.34 0.22
C GLU A 77 13.81 9.08 -0.64
N SER A 78 14.36 9.20 -1.83
CA SER A 78 14.44 8.12 -2.81
C SER A 78 15.70 8.24 -3.65
N ASP A 79 16.37 7.11 -3.88
CA ASP A 79 17.41 7.00 -4.91
C ASP A 79 16.83 6.84 -6.34
N GLY A 80 15.50 6.82 -6.46
CA GLY A 80 14.74 6.74 -7.69
C GLY A 80 14.73 5.36 -8.37
N GLN A 81 15.41 4.36 -7.82
CA GLN A 81 15.54 3.05 -8.47
C GLN A 81 14.82 1.94 -7.72
N TYR A 82 14.89 1.94 -6.38
CA TYR A 82 14.32 0.87 -5.56
C TYR A 82 13.63 1.43 -4.33
N PHE A 83 12.45 0.89 -4.04
CA PHE A 83 11.76 1.16 -2.79
C PHE A 83 11.35 -0.14 -2.15
N ASN A 84 11.60 -0.26 -0.85
CA ASN A 84 10.88 -1.21 -0.03
C ASN A 84 9.77 -0.47 0.71
N VAL A 85 8.54 -0.66 0.26
CA VAL A 85 7.37 0.03 0.81
C VAL A 85 6.57 -0.96 1.61
N GLY A 86 6.34 -0.67 2.87
CA GLY A 86 5.45 -1.45 3.71
C GLY A 86 4.10 -0.79 3.85
N CYS A 87 3.09 -1.64 4.02
CA CYS A 87 1.72 -1.20 4.22
C CYS A 87 1.11 -2.05 5.33
N GLY A 88 0.64 -1.36 6.36
CA GLY A 88 0.02 -1.98 7.52
C GLY A 88 -1.40 -1.52 7.73
N LEU A 89 -2.17 -2.37 8.41
CA LEU A 89 -3.55 -2.14 8.77
C LEU A 89 -3.74 -2.52 10.24
N ASN A 90 -4.18 -1.56 11.05
CA ASN A 90 -4.66 -1.82 12.39
C ASN A 90 -6.11 -2.32 12.29
N MET A 91 -6.35 -3.59 12.61
CA MET A 91 -7.68 -4.19 12.51
C MET A 91 -8.61 -3.78 13.66
N LEU A 92 -8.06 -3.20 14.74
CA LEU A 92 -8.85 -2.68 15.86
C LEU A 92 -9.42 -1.30 15.52
N THR A 93 -8.60 -0.41 14.94
CA THR A 93 -9.02 0.96 14.59
C THR A 93 -9.55 1.08 13.17
N GLY A 94 -9.09 0.21 12.25
CA GLY A 94 -9.34 0.29 10.81
C GLY A 94 -8.42 1.26 10.07
N GLU A 95 -7.37 1.75 10.72
CA GLU A 95 -6.44 2.74 10.17
C GLU A 95 -5.23 2.07 9.52
N GLY A 96 -4.80 2.63 8.39
CA GLY A 96 -3.59 2.22 7.71
C GLY A 96 -2.34 2.96 8.19
N PHE A 97 -1.19 2.36 7.93
CA PHE A 97 0.09 3.05 8.00
C PHE A 97 1.03 2.59 6.89
N VAL A 98 2.03 3.43 6.62
CA VAL A 98 3.03 3.18 5.58
C VAL A 98 4.43 3.23 6.15
N THR A 99 5.30 2.40 5.58
CA THR A 99 6.72 2.43 5.85
C THR A 99 7.49 2.54 4.54
N LEU A 100 8.66 3.14 4.61
CA LEU A 100 9.58 3.23 3.50
C LEU A 100 10.98 2.88 4.00
N ASN A 101 11.60 1.89 3.36
CA ASN A 101 12.95 1.43 3.67
C ASN A 101 13.15 1.15 5.18
N GLY A 102 12.15 0.53 5.80
CA GLY A 102 12.17 0.16 7.23
C GLY A 102 11.84 1.31 8.19
N LYS A 103 11.45 2.49 7.71
CA LYS A 103 11.03 3.63 8.55
C LYS A 103 9.54 3.90 8.39
N ARG A 104 8.82 4.04 9.51
CA ARG A 104 7.40 4.44 9.49
C ARG A 104 7.27 5.91 9.11
N LEU A 105 6.32 6.20 8.25
CA LEU A 105 6.01 7.54 7.75
C LEU A 105 4.64 8.00 8.28
N SER A 106 4.27 9.25 7.97
CA SER A 106 2.93 9.74 8.28
C SER A 106 1.87 8.98 7.46
N SER A 107 0.79 8.57 8.11
CA SER A 107 -0.30 7.83 7.47
C SER A 107 -1.23 8.70 6.61
N GLY A 108 -1.15 10.03 6.71
CA GLY A 108 -2.16 10.95 6.19
C GLY A 108 -3.39 11.05 7.09
N THR A 109 -4.39 11.84 6.68
CA THR A 109 -5.67 12.05 7.35
C THR A 109 -6.82 11.27 6.70
N VAL A 110 -6.54 10.54 5.61
CA VAL A 110 -7.54 9.83 4.79
C VAL A 110 -8.36 8.75 5.53
N PHE A 111 -7.90 8.30 6.70
CA PHE A 111 -8.58 7.27 7.50
C PHE A 111 -9.65 7.81 8.45
N GLY A 112 -9.80 9.14 8.58
CA GLY A 112 -10.67 9.85 9.54
C GLY A 112 -11.87 9.07 10.11
N GLU A 113 -13.06 9.23 9.54
CA GLU A 113 -14.27 8.54 10.01
C GLU A 113 -14.41 7.10 9.44
N HIS A 114 -13.53 6.71 8.53
CA HIS A 114 -13.70 5.50 7.72
C HIS A 114 -12.81 4.36 8.21
N LYS A 115 -13.44 3.33 8.79
CA LYS A 115 -12.73 2.19 9.38
C LYS A 115 -12.67 1.00 8.42
N PHE A 116 -11.46 0.67 7.97
CA PHE A 116 -11.19 -0.51 7.15
C PHE A 116 -10.92 -1.75 8.01
N SER A 117 -11.86 -2.12 8.87
CA SER A 117 -11.73 -3.27 9.78
C SER A 117 -12.84 -4.31 9.63
N LYS A 118 -13.79 -4.09 8.70
CA LYS A 118 -14.97 -4.95 8.52
C LYS A 118 -14.92 -5.69 7.18
N GLY A 119 -15.42 -6.93 7.21
CA GLY A 119 -15.50 -7.78 6.02
C GLY A 119 -14.15 -8.37 5.61
N LYS A 120 -14.11 -8.95 4.40
CA LYS A 120 -12.89 -9.51 3.83
C LYS A 120 -12.07 -8.40 3.17
N ILE A 121 -10.86 -8.19 3.66
CA ILE A 121 -9.93 -7.16 3.23
C ILE A 121 -8.67 -7.81 2.68
N TYR A 122 -8.20 -7.38 1.51
CA TYR A 122 -7.13 -8.03 0.76
C TYR A 122 -5.96 -7.06 0.53
N PRO A 123 -4.73 -7.43 0.92
CA PRO A 123 -3.53 -6.75 0.46
C PRO A 123 -3.49 -6.65 -1.06
N CYS A 124 -3.15 -5.48 -1.58
CA CYS A 124 -3.11 -5.23 -3.00
C CYS A 124 -2.05 -4.21 -3.40
N VAL A 125 -1.59 -4.34 -4.64
CA VAL A 125 -0.65 -3.44 -5.29
C VAL A 125 -1.11 -3.10 -6.70
N ALA A 126 -0.71 -1.95 -7.21
CA ALA A 126 -0.94 -1.61 -8.60
C ALA A 126 0.18 -0.72 -9.15
N PHE A 127 0.30 -0.69 -10.47
CA PHE A 127 1.11 0.26 -11.21
C PHE A 127 0.20 1.07 -12.12
N SER A 128 0.53 2.34 -12.31
CA SER A 128 -0.02 3.18 -13.37
C SER A 128 1.13 3.85 -14.11
N THR A 129 1.07 3.91 -15.43
CA THR A 129 2.07 4.57 -16.27
C THR A 129 1.44 5.08 -17.55
N ASP A 130 1.82 6.28 -17.95
CA ASP A 130 1.40 6.86 -19.24
C ASP A 130 2.26 6.35 -20.40
N ARG A 131 3.43 5.76 -20.11
CA ARG A 131 4.41 5.28 -21.09
C ARG A 131 5.18 4.07 -20.55
N PRO A 132 4.75 2.83 -20.82
CA PRO A 132 5.51 1.65 -20.42
C PRO A 132 6.81 1.57 -21.23
N ARG A 133 7.89 2.13 -20.69
CA ARG A 133 9.26 1.91 -21.17
C ARG A 133 10.03 1.19 -20.08
N GLY A 134 10.51 -0.02 -20.40
CA GLY A 134 11.27 -0.87 -19.47
C GLY A 134 10.42 -1.86 -18.67
N LEU A 135 11.10 -2.81 -18.02
CA LEU A 135 10.49 -3.78 -17.12
C LEU A 135 10.37 -3.16 -15.72
N MET A 136 9.14 -2.86 -15.32
CA MET A 136 8.82 -2.54 -13.93
C MET A 136 8.33 -3.77 -13.21
N GLY A 137 8.61 -3.84 -11.91
CA GLY A 137 7.99 -4.87 -11.10
C GLY A 137 8.00 -4.56 -9.62
N ALA A 138 7.24 -5.37 -8.90
CA ALA A 138 7.24 -5.43 -7.47
C ALA A 138 7.26 -6.89 -7.05
N ARG A 139 8.03 -7.19 -6.00
CA ARG A 139 7.97 -8.44 -5.27
C ARG A 139 7.22 -8.17 -3.98
N VAL A 140 6.04 -8.76 -3.84
CA VAL A 140 5.24 -8.69 -2.62
C VAL A 140 5.79 -9.70 -1.62
N ILE A 141 6.00 -9.25 -0.40
CA ILE A 141 6.47 -10.04 0.73
C ILE A 141 5.32 -10.08 1.74
N LEU A 142 4.80 -11.28 1.96
CA LEU A 142 3.78 -11.55 2.99
C LEU A 142 4.44 -12.18 4.21
N SER A 143 3.82 -12.09 5.38
CA SER A 143 4.33 -12.68 6.63
C SER A 143 4.57 -14.20 6.55
N SER A 144 3.88 -14.90 5.65
CA SER A 144 4.05 -16.34 5.39
C SER A 144 5.20 -16.68 4.43
N SER A 145 5.95 -15.68 3.93
CA SER A 145 7.02 -15.90 2.94
C SER A 145 8.27 -16.47 3.63
N GLN A 146 8.71 -17.67 3.23
CA GLN A 146 9.81 -18.40 3.91
C GLN A 146 11.20 -17.75 3.76
N ASP A 147 11.42 -16.92 2.73
CA ASP A 147 12.76 -16.46 2.32
C ASP A 147 12.98 -14.94 2.37
N SER A 148 12.12 -14.18 3.07
CA SER A 148 12.26 -12.72 3.12
C SER A 148 11.73 -12.14 4.42
N THR A 149 12.63 -11.56 5.22
CA THR A 149 12.29 -10.76 6.39
C THR A 149 11.82 -9.37 5.96
N PHE A 150 10.85 -8.83 6.70
CA PHE A 150 10.47 -7.43 6.58
C PHE A 150 11.63 -6.52 6.99
N LEU A 151 11.79 -5.40 6.29
CA LEU A 151 12.74 -4.36 6.74
C LEU A 151 12.20 -3.60 7.95
N TYR A 152 10.89 -3.36 8.00
CA TYR A 152 10.28 -2.78 9.20
C TYR A 152 10.02 -3.86 10.24
N THR A 153 10.49 -3.64 11.47
CA THR A 153 10.34 -4.58 12.57
C THR A 153 9.36 -4.10 13.65
N GLY A 154 8.74 -2.93 13.45
CA GLY A 154 7.75 -2.36 14.35
C GLY A 154 8.16 -1.00 14.95
N PRO A 155 7.30 -0.40 15.80
CA PRO A 155 6.01 -0.94 16.26
C PRO A 155 4.90 -0.92 15.19
N TYR A 156 4.08 -1.97 15.15
CA TYR A 156 2.92 -2.04 14.23
C TYR A 156 1.67 -1.31 14.74
N SER A 157 1.69 -0.86 16.01
CA SER A 157 0.72 0.05 16.63
C SER A 157 1.07 1.49 16.28
#